data_AF-J8ITY8-F1
#
_entry.id   AF-J8ITY8-F1
#
_cell.length_a   1.000
_cell.length_b   1.000
_cell.length_c   1.000
_cell.angle_alpha   90.00
_cell.angle_beta   90.00
_cell.angle_gamma   90.00
#
_symmetry.space_group_name_H-M   'P 1'
#
loop_
_entity.id
_entity.type
_entity.pdbx_description
1 polymer ?
#
loop_
_entity_poly.entity_id
_entity_poly.type
_entity_poly.pdbx_seq_one_letter_code
_entity_poly.pdbx_strand_id
1 'polypeptide(L)'
;MGKYVPLKFLFNKELAEKMADSICKHDPNFSKRNFVSTVTYKVENLELKQRIEVIADELHNALQKDFNEAIHILLKTLGPENTTEVGTFTKGYMYMPIAKYVEKYGLNDFDSSFNAMYEITKRNTAEYAIRPYLEKYHEETLDILQQWLRDENSHIRRLASEGTRPRLPWAKKIGALKGDFRNNLKLLEPLMNDPSNYVQKSVANHINDITKEDKELVFRWLRELLDKNHPVNPWIMKHGLRTVIKNGTLPKDFCF
;
A
#
# COMPACT_ATOMS: atom_id res chain seq x y z
N MET A 1 28.12 1.16 -15.96
CA MET A 1 27.06 0.48 -15.18
C MET A 1 27.02 1.10 -13.79
N GLY A 2 25.94 1.78 -13.43
CA GLY A 2 25.78 2.36 -12.09
C GLY A 2 25.77 1.25 -11.03
N LYS A 3 26.48 1.47 -9.91
CA LYS A 3 26.56 0.53 -8.80
C LYS A 3 25.15 0.34 -8.20
N TYR A 4 24.65 -0.90 -8.13
CA TYR A 4 23.39 -1.20 -7.45
C TYR A 4 23.46 -0.75 -5.99
N VAL A 5 22.52 0.09 -5.57
CA VAL A 5 22.39 0.53 -4.19
C VAL A 5 21.15 -0.16 -3.60
N PRO A 6 21.31 -1.02 -2.58
CA PRO A 6 20.17 -1.58 -1.86
C PRO A 6 19.22 -0.49 -1.33
N LEU A 7 17.91 -0.70 -1.47
CA LEU A 7 16.86 0.27 -1.13
C LEU A 7 17.03 0.90 0.26
N LYS A 8 17.46 0.13 1.27
CA LYS A 8 17.68 0.65 2.63
C LYS A 8 18.69 1.80 2.68
N PHE A 9 19.70 1.78 1.83
CA PHE A 9 20.74 2.82 1.81
C PHE A 9 20.30 4.10 1.10
N LEU A 10 19.10 4.10 0.48
CA LEU A 10 18.46 5.33 -0.01
C LEU A 10 17.79 6.13 1.12
N PHE A 11 17.54 5.51 2.28
CA PHE A 11 17.02 6.17 3.49
C PHE A 11 18.21 6.62 4.35
N ASN A 12 18.79 7.75 3.95
CA ASN A 12 20.05 8.27 4.46
C ASN A 12 20.00 9.81 4.63
N LYS A 13 21.15 10.42 4.94
CA LYS A 13 21.32 11.86 5.04
C LYS A 13 20.83 12.63 3.81
N GLU A 14 21.17 12.18 2.61
CA GLU A 14 20.82 12.85 1.36
C GLU A 14 19.30 12.90 1.15
N LEU A 15 18.59 11.80 1.48
CA LEU A 15 17.13 11.80 1.46
C LEU A 15 16.56 12.78 2.50
N ALA A 16 17.12 12.79 3.72
CA ALA A 16 16.68 13.71 4.76
C ALA A 16 16.86 15.19 4.33
N GLU A 17 17.98 15.51 3.69
CA GLU A 17 18.24 16.86 3.17
C GLU A 17 17.21 17.25 2.12
N LYS A 18 16.92 16.37 1.15
CA LYS A 18 15.91 16.60 0.10
C LYS A 18 14.51 16.80 0.68
N MET A 19 14.13 15.97 1.65
CA MET A 19 12.83 16.09 2.32
C MET A 19 12.74 17.43 3.07
N ALA A 20 13.76 17.77 3.86
CA ALA A 20 13.79 19.02 4.60
C ALA A 20 13.74 20.25 3.69
N ASP A 21 14.48 20.25 2.58
CA ASP A 21 14.44 21.33 1.58
C ASP A 21 13.06 21.52 0.96
N SER A 22 12.32 20.43 0.75
CA SER A 22 10.95 20.50 0.27
C SER A 22 10.00 21.04 1.34
N ILE A 23 10.13 20.56 2.59
CA ILE A 23 9.31 20.99 3.73
C ILE A 23 9.52 22.48 4.04
N CYS A 24 10.77 22.97 4.06
CA CYS A 24 11.07 24.37 4.37
C CYS A 24 10.43 25.39 3.40
N LYS A 25 10.00 24.96 2.20
CA LYS A 25 9.24 25.81 1.26
C LYS A 25 7.80 26.05 1.73
N HIS A 26 7.30 25.22 2.63
CA HIS A 26 5.92 25.23 3.12
C HIS A 26 5.84 25.45 4.64
N ASP A 27 6.94 25.24 5.36
CA ASP A 27 7.10 25.55 6.78
C ASP A 27 8.49 26.15 7.06
N PRO A 28 8.62 27.48 7.06
CA PRO A 28 9.90 28.16 7.32
C PRO A 28 10.47 27.91 8.73
N ASN A 29 9.64 27.49 9.69
CA ASN A 29 10.07 27.20 11.05
C ASN A 29 10.62 25.77 11.21
N PHE A 30 10.48 24.93 10.19
CA PHE A 30 11.01 23.58 10.20
C PHE A 30 12.53 23.58 10.37
N SER A 31 13.02 22.98 11.46
CA SER A 31 14.45 22.93 11.75
C SER A 31 15.16 21.88 10.90
N LYS A 32 15.50 22.25 9.65
CA LYS A 32 16.25 21.41 8.70
C LYS A 32 17.51 20.82 9.34
N ARG A 33 18.29 21.64 10.05
CA ARG A 33 19.55 21.21 10.67
C ARG A 33 19.31 20.09 11.68
N ASN A 34 18.32 20.24 12.56
CA ASN A 34 18.03 19.25 13.59
C ASN A 34 17.52 17.97 12.94
N PHE A 35 16.52 18.05 12.07
CA PHE A 35 15.97 16.90 11.36
C PHE A 35 17.05 16.08 10.63
N VAL A 36 17.87 16.73 9.79
CA VAL A 36 18.90 16.04 9.00
C VAL A 36 19.95 15.39 9.91
N SER A 37 20.40 16.08 10.95
CA SER A 37 21.43 15.54 11.86
C SER A 37 20.91 14.34 12.65
N THR A 38 19.68 14.42 13.18
CA THR A 38 19.07 13.33 13.93
C THR A 38 18.78 12.12 13.05
N VAL A 39 18.21 12.31 11.86
CA VAL A 39 17.98 11.20 10.90
C VAL A 39 19.31 10.54 10.55
N THR A 40 20.34 11.32 10.19
CA THR A 40 21.65 10.79 9.79
C THR A 40 22.25 9.88 10.86
N TYR A 41 22.21 10.33 12.13
CA TYR A 41 22.70 9.56 13.25
C TYR A 41 21.88 8.29 13.51
N LYS A 42 20.55 8.40 13.55
CA LYS A 42 19.68 7.28 13.92
C LYS A 42 19.62 6.17 12.87
N VAL A 43 19.81 6.46 11.58
CA VAL A 43 19.67 5.45 10.50
C VAL A 43 20.90 4.58 10.26
N GLU A 44 22.07 4.94 10.80
CA GLU A 44 23.38 4.37 10.41
C GLU A 44 23.41 2.83 10.38
N ASN A 45 22.89 2.20 11.44
CA ASN A 45 22.93 0.73 11.64
C ASN A 45 21.56 0.04 11.54
N LEU A 46 20.59 0.68 10.88
CA LEU A 46 19.22 0.19 10.81
C LEU A 46 18.91 -0.54 9.50
N GLU A 47 17.95 -1.46 9.56
CA GLU A 47 17.36 -2.08 8.37
C GLU A 47 16.26 -1.21 7.77
N LEU A 48 15.83 -1.53 6.54
CA LEU A 48 14.92 -0.71 5.72
C LEU A 48 13.73 -0.12 6.51
N LYS A 49 12.95 -0.97 7.19
CA LYS A 49 11.75 -0.53 7.90
C LYS A 49 12.06 0.41 9.06
N GLN A 50 13.12 0.11 9.80
CA GLN A 50 13.54 0.92 10.93
C GLN A 50 14.04 2.29 10.45
N ARG A 51 14.71 2.36 9.30
CA ARG A 51 15.10 3.66 8.70
C ARG A 51 13.88 4.49 8.28
N ILE A 52 12.88 3.87 7.65
CA ILE A 52 11.63 4.54 7.26
C ILE A 52 10.91 5.06 8.50
N GLU A 53 10.84 4.25 9.56
CA GLU A 53 10.21 4.60 10.82
C GLU A 53 10.95 5.75 11.54
N VAL A 54 12.27 5.72 11.60
CA VAL A 54 13.07 6.84 12.12
C VAL A 54 12.75 8.15 11.39
N ILE A 55 12.68 8.13 10.06
CA ILE A 55 12.38 9.35 9.31
C ILE A 55 10.96 9.83 9.61
N ALA A 56 9.97 8.92 9.70
CA ALA A 56 8.61 9.30 10.08
C ALA A 56 8.55 9.93 11.49
N ASP A 57 9.28 9.36 12.45
CA ASP A 57 9.32 9.87 13.83
C ASP A 57 10.02 11.23 13.90
N GLU A 58 11.11 11.42 13.14
CA GLU A 58 11.78 12.71 13.07
C GLU A 58 10.98 13.77 12.30
N LEU A 59 10.13 13.39 11.33
CA LEU A 59 9.16 14.32 10.75
C LEU A 59 8.18 14.80 11.81
N HIS A 60 7.66 13.89 12.65
CA HIS A 60 6.77 14.25 13.75
C HIS A 60 7.43 15.22 14.74
N ASN A 61 8.64 14.87 15.19
CA ASN A 61 9.38 15.66 16.17
C ASN A 61 9.78 17.05 15.63
N ALA A 62 10.12 17.14 14.34
CA ALA A 62 10.60 18.38 13.73
C ALA A 62 9.46 19.32 13.28
N LEU A 63 8.30 18.78 12.90
CA LEU A 63 7.14 19.60 12.53
C LEU A 63 6.49 20.25 13.76
N GLN A 64 6.51 19.59 14.93
CA GLN A 64 5.93 20.10 16.19
C GLN A 64 4.50 20.65 16.03
N LYS A 65 3.69 19.96 15.24
CA LYS A 65 2.31 20.32 14.89
C LYS A 65 1.38 19.15 15.19
N ASP A 66 0.08 19.44 15.29
CA ASP A 66 -0.90 18.37 15.25
C ASP A 66 -0.85 17.65 13.89
N PHE A 67 -1.38 16.43 13.86
CA PHE A 67 -1.30 15.58 12.68
C PHE A 67 -1.93 16.24 11.44
N ASN A 68 -3.06 16.93 11.59
CA ASN A 68 -3.79 17.54 10.49
C ASN A 68 -2.91 18.59 9.80
N GLU A 69 -2.37 19.53 10.57
CA GLU A 69 -1.53 20.59 10.03
C GLU A 69 -0.25 20.01 9.42
N ALA A 70 0.39 19.07 10.13
CA ALA A 70 1.61 18.41 9.68
C ALA A 70 1.43 17.66 8.35
N ILE A 71 0.37 16.86 8.21
CA ILE A 71 0.15 16.09 6.98
C ILE A 71 -0.17 17.00 5.79
N HIS A 72 -0.89 18.11 6.00
CA HIS A 72 -1.13 19.09 4.94
C HIS A 72 0.17 19.74 4.43
N ILE A 73 1.15 19.97 5.31
CA ILE A 73 2.49 20.44 4.89
C ILE A 73 3.20 19.34 4.09
N LEU A 74 3.21 18.11 4.60
CA LEU A 74 3.88 16.99 3.94
C LEU A 74 3.28 16.70 2.55
N LEU A 75 1.97 16.80 2.38
CA LEU A 75 1.32 16.59 1.09
C LEU A 75 1.73 17.62 0.03
N LYS A 76 2.05 18.86 0.42
CA LYS A 76 2.58 19.89 -0.50
C LYS A 76 3.98 19.54 -1.03
N THR A 77 4.70 18.65 -0.36
CA THR A 77 6.04 18.20 -0.78
C THR A 77 6.01 17.09 -1.85
N LEU A 78 4.82 16.53 -2.12
CA LEU A 78 4.66 15.48 -3.12
C LEU A 78 4.91 16.04 -4.53
N GLY A 79 5.64 15.28 -5.34
CA GLY A 79 5.98 15.64 -6.71
C GLY A 79 4.82 15.42 -7.69
N PRO A 80 5.07 15.34 -9.01
CA PRO A 80 4.04 14.92 -9.96
C PRO A 80 3.57 13.48 -9.68
N GLU A 81 2.34 13.16 -10.05
CA GLU A 81 1.81 11.80 -9.98
C GLU A 81 2.61 10.83 -10.86
N ASN A 82 2.68 9.57 -10.44
CA ASN A 82 3.25 8.52 -11.25
C ASN A 82 2.23 8.08 -12.30
N THR A 83 2.34 8.64 -13.49
CA THR A 83 1.51 8.25 -14.65
C THR A 83 1.83 6.85 -15.19
N THR A 84 2.82 6.17 -14.62
CA THR A 84 3.22 4.81 -14.97
C THR A 84 2.93 3.85 -13.82
N GLU A 85 2.79 2.57 -14.13
CA GLU A 85 2.57 1.51 -13.12
C GLU A 85 3.89 0.88 -12.64
N VAL A 86 5.00 1.59 -12.86
CA VAL A 86 6.34 1.13 -12.54
C VAL A 86 7.06 2.12 -11.63
N GLY A 87 8.01 1.61 -10.86
CA GLY A 87 8.90 2.44 -10.06
C GLY A 87 8.34 2.96 -8.75
N THR A 88 7.24 2.40 -8.25
CA THR A 88 6.69 2.67 -6.91
C THR A 88 7.78 2.71 -5.81
N PHE A 89 8.68 1.71 -5.82
CA PHE A 89 9.78 1.60 -4.85
C PHE A 89 11.16 2.03 -5.37
N THR A 90 11.28 2.51 -6.62
CA THR A 90 12.56 2.98 -7.18
C THR A 90 12.58 4.48 -7.42
N LYS A 91 11.43 5.06 -7.79
CA LYS A 91 11.21 6.50 -7.94
C LYS A 91 10.41 7.06 -6.77
N GLY A 92 9.38 6.33 -6.30
CA GLY A 92 8.48 6.77 -5.23
C GLY A 92 8.97 6.52 -3.80
N TYR A 93 10.12 5.85 -3.61
CA TYR A 93 10.57 5.40 -2.28
C TYR A 93 10.68 6.53 -1.25
N MET A 94 10.97 7.76 -1.70
CA MET A 94 11.08 8.93 -0.84
C MET A 94 9.78 9.28 -0.09
N TYR A 95 8.64 8.78 -0.54
CA TYR A 95 7.34 8.99 0.12
C TYR A 95 6.98 7.91 1.14
N MET A 96 7.77 6.84 1.26
CA MET A 96 7.53 5.79 2.27
C MET A 96 7.51 6.33 3.71
N PRO A 97 8.38 7.28 4.11
CA PRO A 97 8.32 7.85 5.46
C PRO A 97 7.05 8.67 5.69
N ILE A 98 6.50 9.31 4.66
CA ILE A 98 5.23 10.05 4.76
C ILE A 98 4.07 9.07 4.92
N ALA A 99 4.04 7.96 4.16
CA ALA A 99 3.05 6.90 4.37
C ALA A 99 3.15 6.32 5.78
N LYS A 100 4.38 6.08 6.27
CA LYS A 100 4.63 5.59 7.64
C LYS A 100 4.22 6.61 8.70
N TYR A 101 4.36 7.90 8.44
CA TYR A 101 3.88 8.98 9.31
C TYR A 101 2.34 8.90 9.45
N VAL A 102 1.60 8.72 8.35
CA VAL A 102 0.14 8.52 8.38
C VAL A 102 -0.23 7.24 9.15
N GLU A 103 0.52 6.16 8.97
CA GLU A 103 0.33 4.90 9.70
C GLU A 103 0.46 5.08 11.23
N LYS A 104 1.48 5.81 11.69
CA LYS A 104 1.79 5.96 13.12
C LYS A 104 1.00 7.05 13.82
N TYR A 105 0.76 8.17 13.15
CA TYR A 105 0.27 9.39 13.80
C TYR A 105 -1.13 9.82 13.33
N GLY A 106 -1.66 9.22 12.25
CA GLY A 106 -2.93 9.64 11.64
C GLY A 106 -4.18 8.95 12.18
N LEU A 107 -4.04 7.91 13.00
CA LEU A 107 -5.16 7.02 13.36
C LEU A 107 -6.32 7.71 14.11
N ASN A 108 -6.14 8.93 14.60
CA ASN A 108 -7.20 9.73 15.25
C ASN A 108 -7.78 10.83 14.34
N ASP A 109 -7.30 10.97 13.11
CA ASP A 109 -7.76 11.93 12.10
C ASP A 109 -8.01 11.18 10.79
N PHE A 110 -9.20 10.57 10.71
CA PHE A 110 -9.55 9.61 9.67
C PHE A 110 -9.56 10.23 8.27
N ASP A 111 -10.29 11.33 8.07
CA ASP A 111 -10.47 11.95 6.75
C ASP A 111 -9.14 12.44 6.18
N SER A 112 -8.32 13.10 7.00
CA SER A 112 -7.02 13.62 6.58
C SER A 112 -6.05 12.48 6.26
N SER A 113 -6.13 11.38 7.00
CA SER A 113 -5.33 10.19 6.74
C SER A 113 -5.71 9.50 5.44
N PHE A 114 -7.00 9.37 5.15
CA PHE A 114 -7.45 8.76 3.89
C PHE A 114 -7.12 9.64 2.68
N ASN A 115 -7.29 10.96 2.79
CA ASN A 115 -6.82 11.89 1.77
C ASN A 115 -5.30 11.77 1.55
N ALA A 116 -4.52 11.68 2.64
CA ALA A 116 -3.09 11.51 2.53
C ALA A 116 -2.69 10.17 1.89
N MET A 117 -3.31 9.06 2.29
CA MET A 117 -3.08 7.75 1.69
C MET A 117 -3.40 7.74 0.20
N TYR A 118 -4.49 8.41 -0.21
CA TYR A 118 -4.86 8.59 -1.60
C TYR A 118 -3.76 9.33 -2.38
N GLU A 119 -3.37 10.52 -1.91
CA GLU A 119 -2.36 11.35 -2.60
C GLU A 119 -0.97 10.72 -2.66
N ILE A 120 -0.55 10.04 -1.59
CA ILE A 120 0.73 9.34 -1.52
C ILE A 120 0.73 8.14 -2.49
N THR A 121 -0.38 7.40 -2.58
CA THR A 121 -0.48 6.20 -3.41
C THR A 121 -0.38 6.51 -4.90
N LYS A 122 -0.76 7.70 -5.34
CA LYS A 122 -0.54 8.14 -6.74
C LYS A 122 0.95 8.27 -7.12
N ARG A 123 1.87 8.17 -6.15
CA ARG A 123 3.33 8.28 -6.35
C ARG A 123 4.11 7.10 -5.76
N ASN A 124 3.55 6.43 -4.76
CA ASN A 124 4.10 5.30 -4.05
C ASN A 124 2.96 4.34 -3.65
N THR A 125 2.82 3.97 -2.38
CA THR A 125 1.78 3.07 -1.88
C THR A 125 1.51 3.34 -0.41
N ALA A 126 0.23 3.29 -0.04
CA ALA A 126 -0.23 3.27 1.35
C ALA A 126 -0.62 1.86 1.83
N GLU A 127 -0.16 0.79 1.16
CA GLU A 127 -0.55 -0.61 1.44
C GLU A 127 -0.26 -1.06 2.89
N TYR A 128 0.69 -0.41 3.58
CA TYR A 128 0.95 -0.61 5.00
C TYR A 128 0.14 0.32 5.88
N ALA A 129 0.03 1.59 5.47
CA ALA A 129 -0.61 2.65 6.23
C ALA A 129 -2.12 2.44 6.40
N ILE A 130 -2.80 1.82 5.44
CA ILE A 130 -4.25 1.57 5.52
C ILE A 130 -4.64 0.50 6.56
N ARG A 131 -3.70 -0.33 7.00
CA ARG A 131 -4.00 -1.54 7.76
C ARG A 131 -4.46 -1.28 9.20
N PRO A 132 -3.87 -0.34 9.95
CA PRO A 132 -4.44 0.10 11.23
C PRO A 132 -5.88 0.63 11.11
N TYR A 133 -6.25 1.23 9.98
CA TYR A 133 -7.61 1.73 9.75
C TYR A 133 -8.59 0.59 9.46
N LEU A 134 -8.16 -0.46 8.73
CA LEU A 134 -8.94 -1.69 8.59
C LEU A 134 -9.24 -2.38 9.93
N GLU A 135 -8.36 -2.21 10.93
CA GLU A 135 -8.55 -2.76 12.28
C GLU A 135 -9.45 -1.87 13.16
N LYS A 136 -9.28 -0.54 13.12
CA LYS A 136 -9.99 0.41 14.00
C LYS A 136 -11.31 0.94 13.44
N TYR A 137 -11.35 1.29 12.16
CA TYR A 137 -12.48 1.92 11.45
C TYR A 137 -12.94 1.02 10.31
N HIS A 138 -13.34 -0.20 10.67
CA HIS A 138 -13.48 -1.29 9.72
C HIS A 138 -14.51 -0.98 8.62
N GLU A 139 -15.70 -0.52 9.01
CA GLU A 139 -16.80 -0.27 8.09
C GLU A 139 -16.51 0.96 7.21
N GLU A 140 -16.06 2.05 7.82
CA GLU A 140 -15.73 3.30 7.14
C GLU A 140 -14.59 3.09 6.13
N THR A 141 -13.58 2.29 6.50
CA THR A 141 -12.50 1.93 5.58
C THR A 141 -13.03 1.13 4.39
N LEU A 142 -13.90 0.15 4.62
CA LEU A 142 -14.46 -0.66 3.53
C LEU A 142 -15.32 0.19 2.58
N ASP A 143 -16.08 1.15 3.09
CA ASP A 143 -16.88 2.06 2.26
C ASP A 143 -16.00 2.92 1.33
N ILE A 144 -14.85 3.39 1.81
CA ILE A 144 -13.88 4.10 0.96
C ILE A 144 -13.26 3.14 -0.07
N LEU A 145 -12.89 1.94 0.35
CA LEU A 145 -12.31 0.96 -0.56
C LEU A 145 -13.25 0.59 -1.70
N GLN A 146 -14.56 0.47 -1.44
CA GLN A 146 -15.57 0.23 -2.48
C GLN A 146 -15.61 1.35 -3.53
N GLN A 147 -15.42 2.60 -3.12
CA GLN A 147 -15.31 3.74 -4.04
C GLN A 147 -14.01 3.64 -4.86
N TRP A 148 -12.90 3.33 -4.20
CA TRP A 148 -11.58 3.19 -4.83
C TRP A 148 -11.50 2.05 -5.85
N LEU A 149 -12.38 1.04 -5.81
CA LEU A 149 -12.43 0.00 -6.85
C LEU A 149 -12.78 0.57 -8.23
N ARG A 150 -13.40 1.74 -8.30
CA ARG A 150 -13.86 2.39 -9.55
C ARG A 150 -13.01 3.61 -9.92
N ASP A 151 -11.94 3.86 -9.17
CA ASP A 151 -11.10 5.02 -9.40
C ASP A 151 -10.43 4.98 -10.78
N GLU A 152 -10.30 6.12 -11.45
CA GLU A 152 -9.63 6.21 -12.75
C GLU A 152 -8.14 5.84 -12.63
N ASN A 153 -7.51 6.13 -11.48
CA ASN A 153 -6.11 5.89 -11.22
C ASN A 153 -5.88 4.43 -10.77
N SER A 154 -5.10 3.68 -11.57
CA SER A 154 -4.80 2.27 -11.30
C SER A 154 -4.01 2.05 -10.00
N HIS A 155 -3.27 3.03 -9.49
CA HIS A 155 -2.60 2.92 -8.19
C HIS A 155 -3.60 2.86 -7.04
N ILE A 156 -4.71 3.60 -7.13
CA ILE A 156 -5.78 3.62 -6.13
C ILE A 156 -6.57 2.30 -6.17
N ARG A 157 -6.96 1.85 -7.37
CA ARG A 157 -7.60 0.53 -7.53
C ARG A 157 -6.71 -0.60 -7.00
N ARG A 158 -5.40 -0.55 -7.28
CA ARG A 158 -4.44 -1.51 -6.72
C ARG A 158 -4.45 -1.46 -5.20
N LEU A 159 -4.45 -0.28 -4.57
CA LEU A 159 -4.39 -0.17 -3.12
C LEU A 159 -5.57 -0.87 -2.44
N ALA A 160 -6.77 -0.80 -3.02
CA ALA A 160 -7.95 -1.49 -2.48
C ALA A 160 -7.75 -3.02 -2.41
N SER A 161 -7.15 -3.62 -3.44
CA SER A 161 -6.74 -5.03 -3.43
C SER A 161 -5.53 -5.26 -2.50
N GLU A 162 -4.42 -4.54 -2.72
CA GLU A 162 -3.14 -4.83 -2.09
C GLU A 162 -3.14 -4.58 -0.58
N GLY A 163 -3.75 -3.48 -0.13
CA GLY A 163 -3.81 -3.09 1.28
C GLY A 163 -4.65 -4.04 2.15
N THR A 164 -5.59 -4.77 1.53
CA THR A 164 -6.47 -5.73 2.20
C THR A 164 -6.01 -7.19 2.07
N ARG A 165 -4.79 -7.42 1.57
CA ARG A 165 -4.22 -8.77 1.46
C ARG A 165 -3.99 -9.41 2.84
N PRO A 166 -4.46 -10.65 3.08
CA PRO A 166 -4.25 -11.37 4.34
C PRO A 166 -2.77 -11.60 4.65
N ARG A 167 -1.95 -11.82 3.60
CA ARG A 167 -0.53 -12.16 3.70
C ARG A 167 0.36 -11.21 2.90
N LEU A 168 0.09 -9.91 3.01
CA LEU A 168 0.93 -8.88 2.40
C LEU A 168 2.39 -9.01 2.88
N PRO A 169 3.39 -9.11 1.98
CA PRO A 169 4.79 -9.17 2.36
C PRO A 169 5.19 -7.96 3.22
N TRP A 170 6.14 -8.19 4.13
CA TRP A 170 6.67 -7.14 5.01
C TRP A 170 5.66 -6.47 5.94
N ALA A 171 4.46 -7.03 6.11
CA ALA A 171 3.49 -6.50 7.03
C ALA A 171 2.84 -7.62 7.85
N LYS A 172 2.26 -7.25 9.00
CA LYS A 172 1.59 -8.22 9.88
C LYS A 172 0.48 -8.91 9.10
N LYS A 173 0.17 -10.18 9.36
CA LYS A 173 -1.03 -10.78 8.74
C LYS A 173 -2.28 -10.08 9.28
N ILE A 174 -3.27 -9.85 8.42
CA ILE A 174 -4.61 -9.45 8.85
C ILE A 174 -5.55 -10.63 8.66
N GLY A 175 -6.56 -10.70 9.52
CA GLY A 175 -7.64 -11.68 9.37
C GLY A 175 -8.53 -11.37 8.17
N ALA A 176 -9.56 -12.19 8.03
CA ALA A 176 -10.61 -11.98 7.04
C ALA A 176 -11.37 -10.67 7.29
N LEU A 177 -11.76 -9.97 6.22
CA LEU A 177 -12.64 -8.79 6.33
C LEU A 177 -14.00 -9.22 6.89
N LYS A 178 -14.50 -8.48 7.90
CA LYS A 178 -15.69 -8.84 8.68
C LYS A 178 -15.70 -10.30 9.18
N GLY A 179 -14.52 -10.88 9.44
CA GLY A 179 -14.39 -12.26 9.93
C GLY A 179 -14.62 -13.37 8.89
N ASP A 180 -14.87 -13.05 7.62
CA ASP A 180 -15.10 -14.02 6.54
C ASP A 180 -14.38 -13.63 5.24
N PHE A 181 -13.51 -14.51 4.73
CA PHE A 181 -12.72 -14.25 3.51
C PHE A 181 -13.60 -14.07 2.27
N ARG A 182 -14.88 -14.46 2.32
CA ARG A 182 -15.85 -14.12 1.26
C ARG A 182 -15.94 -12.61 1.06
N ASN A 183 -15.74 -11.80 2.09
CA ASN A 183 -15.75 -10.33 1.96
C ASN A 183 -14.50 -9.82 1.23
N ASN A 184 -13.34 -10.44 1.41
CA ASN A 184 -12.18 -10.15 0.57
C ASN A 184 -12.46 -10.52 -0.89
N LEU A 185 -13.03 -11.69 -1.15
CA LEU A 185 -13.34 -12.12 -2.52
C LEU A 185 -14.38 -11.21 -3.19
N LYS A 186 -15.42 -10.78 -2.47
CA LYS A 186 -16.39 -9.78 -2.95
C LYS A 186 -15.73 -8.43 -3.29
N LEU A 187 -14.76 -7.98 -2.48
CA LEU A 187 -13.99 -6.77 -2.78
C LEU A 187 -13.19 -6.89 -4.08
N LEU A 188 -12.70 -8.09 -4.41
CA LEU A 188 -11.91 -8.35 -5.62
C LEU A 188 -12.76 -8.53 -6.88
N GLU A 189 -14.03 -8.90 -6.77
CA GLU A 189 -14.91 -9.21 -7.90
C GLU A 189 -14.91 -8.13 -8.99
N PRO A 190 -15.07 -6.82 -8.69
CA PRO A 190 -15.03 -5.77 -9.71
C PRO A 190 -13.67 -5.64 -10.43
N LEU A 191 -12.58 -6.12 -9.83
CA LEU A 191 -11.22 -6.02 -10.36
C LEU A 191 -10.81 -7.29 -11.14
N MET A 192 -11.68 -8.29 -11.25
CA MET A 192 -11.38 -9.57 -11.91
C MET A 192 -11.13 -9.46 -13.42
N ASN A 193 -11.47 -8.32 -14.02
CA ASN A 193 -11.14 -7.98 -15.41
C ASN A 193 -10.60 -6.55 -15.55
N ASP A 194 -9.89 -6.06 -14.53
CA ASP A 194 -9.27 -4.73 -14.56
C ASP A 194 -8.32 -4.60 -15.76
N PRO A 195 -8.32 -3.48 -16.52
CA PRO A 195 -7.42 -3.33 -17.67
C PRO A 195 -5.93 -3.19 -17.29
N SER A 196 -5.62 -2.87 -16.04
CA SER A 196 -4.25 -2.66 -15.56
C SER A 196 -3.59 -3.98 -15.15
N ASN A 197 -2.50 -4.35 -15.83
CA ASN A 197 -1.67 -5.51 -15.43
C ASN A 197 -1.14 -5.37 -13.99
N TYR A 198 -0.90 -4.14 -13.53
CA TYR A 198 -0.45 -3.85 -12.17
C TYR A 198 -1.54 -4.16 -11.13
N VAL A 199 -2.79 -3.79 -11.40
CA VAL A 199 -3.94 -4.16 -10.56
C VAL A 199 -4.18 -5.67 -10.61
N GLN A 200 -4.23 -6.26 -11.82
CA GLN A 200 -4.41 -7.70 -12.02
C GLN A 200 -3.42 -8.53 -11.19
N LYS A 201 -2.15 -8.10 -11.12
CA LYS A 201 -1.11 -8.77 -10.32
C LYS A 201 -1.40 -8.71 -8.82
N SER A 202 -1.93 -7.59 -8.32
CA SER A 202 -2.35 -7.48 -6.92
C SER A 202 -3.53 -8.41 -6.63
N VAL A 203 -4.55 -8.40 -7.47
CA VAL A 203 -5.74 -9.26 -7.34
C VAL A 203 -5.32 -10.73 -7.33
N ALA A 204 -4.48 -11.16 -8.27
CA ALA A 204 -3.95 -12.52 -8.31
C ALA A 204 -3.12 -12.88 -7.06
N ASN A 205 -2.35 -11.94 -6.51
CA ASN A 205 -1.64 -12.19 -5.25
C ASN A 205 -2.59 -12.32 -4.06
N HIS A 206 -3.64 -11.52 -4.02
CA HIS A 206 -4.66 -11.55 -2.99
C HIS A 206 -5.43 -12.88 -3.01
N ILE A 207 -5.90 -13.31 -4.19
CA ILE A 207 -6.53 -14.63 -4.37
C ILE A 207 -5.58 -15.74 -3.89
N ASN A 208 -4.31 -15.69 -4.30
CA ASN A 208 -3.33 -16.68 -3.88
C ASN A 208 -3.00 -16.65 -2.38
N ASP A 209 -3.24 -15.53 -1.70
CA ASP A 209 -3.12 -15.46 -0.25
C ASP A 209 -4.33 -16.13 0.42
N ILE A 210 -5.54 -15.93 -0.11
CA ILE A 210 -6.76 -16.57 0.39
C ILE A 210 -6.75 -18.09 0.15
N THR A 211 -6.19 -18.59 -0.96
CA THR A 211 -6.07 -20.05 -1.17
C THR A 211 -5.23 -20.76 -0.12
N LYS A 212 -4.35 -20.04 0.60
CA LYS A 212 -3.56 -20.58 1.72
C LYS A 212 -4.34 -20.61 3.04
N GLU A 213 -5.47 -19.91 3.10
CA GLU A 213 -6.37 -19.87 4.25
C GLU A 213 -7.57 -20.82 4.01
N ASP A 214 -8.26 -20.66 2.88
CA ASP A 214 -9.39 -21.49 2.47
C ASP A 214 -9.45 -21.59 0.93
N LYS A 215 -8.81 -22.62 0.37
CA LYS A 215 -8.85 -22.90 -1.08
C LYS A 215 -10.24 -23.29 -1.59
N GLU A 216 -11.04 -23.97 -0.77
CA GLU A 216 -12.36 -24.45 -1.20
C GLU A 216 -13.34 -23.29 -1.38
N LEU A 217 -13.24 -22.28 -0.51
CA LEU A 217 -13.95 -21.02 -0.68
C LEU A 217 -13.59 -20.32 -2.00
N VAL A 218 -12.29 -20.23 -2.32
CA VAL A 218 -11.84 -19.64 -3.60
C VAL A 218 -12.40 -20.41 -4.79
N PHE A 219 -12.37 -21.74 -4.75
CA PHE A 219 -12.95 -22.55 -5.84
C PHE A 219 -14.45 -22.34 -5.99
N ARG A 220 -15.21 -22.35 -4.90
CA ARG A 220 -16.65 -22.06 -4.94
C ARG A 220 -16.92 -20.66 -5.52
N TRP A 221 -16.21 -19.64 -5.05
CA TRP A 221 -16.38 -18.28 -5.53
C TRP A 221 -16.05 -18.13 -7.02
N LEU A 222 -14.95 -18.73 -7.50
CA LEU A 222 -14.62 -18.67 -8.93
C LEU A 222 -15.68 -19.38 -9.80
N ARG A 223 -16.24 -20.51 -9.34
CA ARG A 223 -17.37 -21.15 -10.03
C ARG A 223 -18.59 -20.23 -10.06
N GLU A 224 -18.95 -19.62 -8.93
CA GLU A 224 -20.05 -18.66 -8.86
C GLU A 224 -19.87 -17.49 -9.85
N LEU A 225 -18.64 -17.01 -10.07
CA LEU A 225 -18.34 -15.97 -11.07
C LEU A 225 -18.54 -16.47 -12.51
N LEU A 226 -18.01 -17.66 -12.81
CA LEU A 226 -18.11 -18.26 -14.14
C LEU A 226 -19.55 -18.59 -14.50
N ASP A 227 -20.32 -19.16 -13.58
CA ASP A 227 -21.75 -19.49 -13.77
C ASP A 227 -22.59 -18.23 -14.03
N LYS A 228 -22.19 -17.08 -13.48
CA LYS A 228 -22.81 -15.77 -13.72
C LYS A 228 -22.32 -15.07 -15.00
N ASN A 229 -21.44 -15.69 -15.79
CA ASN A 229 -20.75 -15.06 -16.92
C ASN A 229 -20.06 -13.74 -16.52
N HIS A 230 -19.58 -13.62 -15.28
CA HIS A 230 -18.81 -12.44 -14.87
C HIS A 230 -17.52 -12.35 -15.71
N PRO A 231 -17.13 -11.17 -16.23
CA PRO A 231 -15.86 -11.02 -16.93
C PRO A 231 -14.70 -11.39 -16.00
N VAL A 232 -13.94 -12.41 -16.36
CA VAL A 232 -12.77 -12.84 -15.60
C VAL A 232 -11.58 -12.93 -16.52
N ASN A 233 -10.50 -12.25 -16.18
CA ASN A 233 -9.24 -12.36 -16.88
C ASN A 233 -8.57 -13.72 -16.55
N PRO A 234 -8.34 -14.60 -17.54
CA PRO A 234 -7.73 -15.91 -17.31
C PRO A 234 -6.34 -15.83 -16.66
N TRP A 235 -5.59 -14.76 -16.92
CA TRP A 235 -4.30 -14.52 -16.29
C TRP A 235 -4.44 -14.35 -14.77
N ILE A 236 -5.43 -13.58 -14.30
CA ILE A 236 -5.68 -13.40 -12.86
C ILE A 236 -6.00 -14.74 -12.22
N MET A 237 -6.89 -15.54 -12.83
CA MET A 237 -7.24 -16.86 -12.31
C MET A 237 -6.02 -17.78 -12.22
N LYS A 238 -5.28 -17.93 -13.32
CA LYS A 238 -4.11 -18.82 -13.38
C LYS A 238 -3.04 -18.40 -12.37
N HIS A 239 -2.74 -17.11 -12.29
CA HIS A 239 -1.77 -16.59 -11.33
C HIS A 239 -2.27 -16.63 -9.88
N GLY A 240 -3.57 -16.44 -9.64
CA GLY A 240 -4.20 -16.54 -8.33
C GLY A 240 -4.25 -17.96 -7.78
N LEU A 241 -4.32 -18.94 -8.68
CA LEU A 241 -4.32 -20.36 -8.33
C LEU A 241 -2.94 -21.03 -8.42
N ARG A 242 -1.86 -20.25 -8.61
CA ARG A 242 -0.50 -20.79 -8.80
C ARG A 242 -0.05 -21.74 -7.69
N THR A 243 -0.37 -21.46 -6.43
CA THR A 243 0.01 -22.34 -5.32
C THR A 243 -0.75 -23.66 -5.36
N VAL A 244 -2.06 -23.65 -5.66
CA VAL A 244 -2.85 -24.89 -5.75
C VAL A 244 -2.48 -25.72 -6.98
N ILE A 245 -2.16 -25.07 -8.10
CA ILE A 245 -1.63 -25.71 -9.32
C ILE A 245 -0.31 -26.39 -9.03
N LYS A 246 0.66 -25.65 -8.44
CA LYS A 246 1.97 -26.19 -8.08
C LYS A 246 1.87 -27.40 -7.15
N ASN A 247 0.87 -27.41 -6.26
CA ASN A 247 0.65 -28.48 -5.30
C ASN A 247 -0.20 -29.63 -5.86
N GLY A 248 -0.67 -29.58 -7.12
CA GLY A 248 -1.52 -30.62 -7.71
C GLY A 248 -2.90 -30.73 -7.07
N THR A 249 -3.40 -29.65 -6.47
CA THR A 249 -4.68 -29.62 -5.73
C THR A 249 -5.78 -28.82 -6.45
N LEU A 250 -5.52 -28.40 -7.68
CA LEU A 250 -6.53 -27.73 -8.51
C LEU A 250 -7.59 -28.75 -8.96
N PRO A 251 -8.90 -28.46 -8.78
CA PRO A 251 -9.96 -29.30 -9.31
C PRO A 251 -9.91 -29.41 -10.85
N LYS A 252 -10.28 -30.58 -11.38
CA LYS A 252 -10.15 -30.91 -12.81
C LYS A 252 -11.07 -30.08 -13.72
N ASP A 253 -12.12 -29.48 -13.15
CA ASP A 253 -13.10 -28.64 -13.81
C ASP A 253 -12.61 -27.21 -14.11
N PHE A 254 -11.46 -26.79 -13.57
CA PHE A 254 -10.84 -25.52 -13.92
C PHE A 254 -9.99 -25.63 -15.19
N CYS A 255 -10.40 -24.91 -16.24
CA CYS A 255 -9.62 -24.68 -17.46
C CYS A 255 -9.19 -23.20 -17.54
N PHE A 256 -8.01 -22.93 -18.09
CA PHE A 256 -7.45 -21.57 -18.26
C PHE A 256 -7.13 -21.30 -19.73
#